data_AF-A0A7H2UJ59-F1
#
_entry.id   AF-A0A7H2UJ59-F1
#
_cell.length_a   1.000
_cell.length_b   1.000
_cell.length_c   1.000
_cell.angle_alpha   90.00
_cell.angle_beta   90.00
_cell.angle_gamma   90.00
#
_symmetry.space_group_name_H-M   'P 1'
#
loop_
_entity.id
_entity.type
_entity.pdbx_description
1 polymer ?
#
loop_
_entity_poly.entity_id
_entity_poly.type
_entity_poly.pdbx_seq_one_letter_code
_entity_poly.pdbx_strand_id
1 'polypeptide(L)'
;MKNIFARLLLLSTVILSAQVYADVANTTCKEVKFQKADEAWSGHYYLHGVMEVGSELLLQPDGKFKWMLAVGALDQYAEGSWWKNGDCIGLKPEAKFKKGLSIFPESLTISDKSLDAIWDGGRQQGTYSKD
;
A
#
# COMPACT_ATOMS: atom_id res chain seq x y z
N MET A 1 -34.34 58.22 -10.90
CA MET A 1 -33.71 59.08 -11.93
C MET A 1 -32.42 58.42 -12.40
N LYS A 2 -32.28 58.24 -13.73
CA LYS A 2 -31.07 57.93 -14.55
C LYS A 2 -30.28 56.66 -14.23
N ASN A 3 -30.42 55.55 -14.97
CA ASN A 3 -29.97 55.22 -16.34
C ASN A 3 -28.45 55.11 -16.56
N ILE A 4 -28.04 53.85 -16.83
CA ILE A 4 -27.14 53.37 -17.90
C ILE A 4 -25.65 53.74 -17.78
N PHE A 5 -24.82 52.71 -17.53
CA PHE A 5 -23.66 52.43 -18.37
C PHE A 5 -23.50 50.92 -18.56
N ALA A 6 -23.54 50.51 -19.82
CA ALA A 6 -23.28 49.19 -20.33
C ALA A 6 -21.78 49.01 -20.63
N ARG A 7 -21.41 47.75 -20.95
CA ARG A 7 -20.15 47.26 -21.55
C ARG A 7 -19.07 46.95 -20.49
N LEU A 8 -18.33 45.84 -20.52
CA LEU A 8 -17.97 44.94 -21.62
C LEU A 8 -17.55 43.59 -21.03
N LEU A 9 -17.83 42.51 -21.75
CA LEU A 9 -17.32 41.15 -21.55
C LEU A 9 -15.82 41.12 -21.25
N LEU A 10 -15.40 40.23 -20.35
CA LEU A 10 -14.28 39.28 -20.56
C LEU A 10 -14.42 38.15 -19.54
N LEU A 11 -14.98 37.02 -19.99
CA LEU A 11 -14.88 35.72 -19.35
C LEU A 11 -13.41 35.29 -19.34
N SER A 12 -12.70 35.55 -18.25
CA SER A 12 -11.43 34.89 -17.97
C SER A 12 -11.71 33.63 -17.15
N THR A 13 -12.16 32.59 -17.84
CA THR A 13 -11.91 31.21 -17.41
C THR A 13 -10.42 30.91 -17.57
N VAL A 14 -9.97 29.87 -16.87
CA VAL A 14 -8.57 29.36 -16.83
C VAL A 14 -7.73 30.25 -15.89
N ILE A 15 -7.29 29.79 -14.73
CA ILE A 15 -6.39 28.65 -14.53
C ILE A 15 -6.70 28.03 -13.15
N LEU A 16 -7.46 26.92 -13.09
CA LEU A 16 -7.28 25.95 -12.00
C LEU A 16 -6.02 25.15 -12.38
N SER A 17 -4.86 25.74 -12.14
CA SER A 17 -3.59 25.04 -12.28
C SER A 17 -3.58 23.92 -11.26
N ALA A 18 -3.74 22.70 -11.77
CA ALA A 18 -3.55 21.45 -11.07
C ALA A 18 -2.29 21.53 -10.19
N GLN A 19 -2.49 21.67 -8.87
CA GLN A 19 -1.51 21.20 -7.92
C GLN A 19 -1.70 19.69 -7.78
N VAL A 20 -1.46 18.97 -8.87
CA VAL A 20 -1.24 17.51 -8.85
C VAL A 20 0.21 17.30 -9.27
N TYR A 21 1.14 17.87 -8.50
CA TYR A 21 2.55 17.59 -8.68
C TYR A 21 3.15 17.31 -7.31
N ALA A 22 3.61 16.06 -7.21
CA ALA A 22 4.49 15.50 -6.18
C ALA A 22 3.86 15.21 -4.81
N ASP A 23 3.12 14.10 -4.75
CA ASP A 23 3.09 13.26 -3.56
C ASP A 23 3.58 11.83 -3.86
N VAL A 24 4.52 11.72 -4.80
CA VAL A 24 5.16 10.45 -5.22
C VAL A 24 6.28 10.01 -4.26
N ALA A 25 6.12 10.33 -2.97
CA ALA A 25 6.87 9.76 -1.87
C ALA A 25 5.94 9.30 -0.73
N ASN A 26 4.64 9.19 -1.01
CA ASN A 26 3.69 8.61 -0.08
C ASN A 26 3.86 7.11 -0.07
N THR A 27 4.32 6.60 1.07
CA THR A 27 4.06 5.22 1.50
C THR A 27 2.57 4.97 1.28
N THR A 28 2.22 4.15 0.30
CA THR A 28 0.85 3.94 -0.19
C THR A 28 -0.12 3.51 0.90
N CYS A 29 0.40 3.00 2.02
CA CYS A 29 -0.35 2.79 3.24
C CYS A 29 0.22 3.58 4.43
N LYS A 30 -0.35 4.75 4.72
CA LYS A 30 0.06 5.56 5.89
C LYS A 30 -0.08 4.76 7.18
N GLU A 31 0.97 4.76 8.00
CA GLU A 31 1.01 4.09 9.31
C GLU A 31 -0.06 4.62 10.25
N VAL A 32 -0.89 3.70 10.76
CA VAL A 32 -1.86 3.95 11.82
C VAL A 32 -1.75 2.84 12.87
N LYS A 33 -2.33 3.08 14.05
CA LYS A 33 -2.41 2.03 15.07
C LYS A 33 -3.35 0.93 14.58
N PHE A 34 -2.92 -0.33 14.69
CA PHE A 34 -3.78 -1.50 14.50
C PHE A 34 -5.09 -1.36 15.29
N GLN A 35 -6.23 -1.65 14.63
CA GLN A 35 -7.53 -1.70 15.27
C GLN A 35 -7.99 -3.13 15.45
N LYS A 36 -8.65 -3.44 16.57
CA LYS A 36 -9.16 -4.80 16.83
C LYS A 36 -10.07 -5.31 15.72
N ALA A 37 -10.87 -4.44 15.10
CA ALA A 37 -11.73 -4.78 13.97
C ALA A 37 -10.95 -5.24 12.72
N ASP A 38 -9.68 -4.85 12.59
CA ASP A 38 -8.84 -5.25 11.46
C ASP A 38 -8.46 -6.74 11.53
N GLU A 39 -8.62 -7.41 12.68
CA GLU A 39 -8.34 -8.84 12.86
C GLU A 39 -9.10 -9.75 11.88
N ALA A 40 -10.16 -9.26 11.24
CA ALA A 40 -10.83 -9.93 10.13
C ALA A 40 -9.87 -10.25 8.97
N TRP A 41 -8.79 -9.48 8.81
CA TRP A 41 -7.72 -9.69 7.85
C TRP A 41 -6.59 -10.58 8.36
N SER A 42 -6.65 -11.05 9.61
CA SER A 42 -5.68 -12.03 10.10
C SER A 42 -5.80 -13.36 9.36
N GLY A 43 -4.68 -14.04 9.21
CA GLY A 43 -4.60 -15.30 8.48
C GLY A 43 -3.24 -15.52 7.84
N HIS A 44 -3.07 -16.74 7.31
CA HIS A 44 -1.92 -17.10 6.52
C HIS A 44 -2.25 -16.93 5.04
N TYR A 45 -1.39 -16.24 4.32
CA TYR A 45 -1.57 -15.92 2.91
C TYR A 45 -0.38 -16.41 2.10
N TYR A 46 -0.67 -16.93 0.92
CA TYR A 46 0.32 -17.42 -0.04
C TYR A 46 0.34 -16.51 -1.26
N LEU A 47 1.54 -16.17 -1.73
CA LEU A 47 1.72 -15.35 -2.93
C LEU A 47 1.45 -16.20 -4.18
N HIS A 48 0.59 -15.70 -5.06
CA HIS A 48 0.32 -16.29 -6.38
C HIS A 48 0.62 -15.29 -7.49
N GLY A 49 0.74 -15.80 -8.73
CA GLY A 49 0.83 -14.96 -9.93
C GLY A 49 2.22 -14.39 -10.22
N VAL A 50 3.25 -14.81 -9.49
CA VAL A 50 4.65 -14.45 -9.75
C VAL A 50 5.44 -15.73 -10.07
N MET A 51 6.10 -15.78 -11.23
CA MET A 51 6.90 -16.93 -11.64
C MET A 51 8.18 -17.03 -10.80
N GLU A 52 8.56 -18.25 -10.42
CA GLU A 52 9.82 -18.56 -9.72
C GLU A 52 10.02 -17.80 -8.39
N VAL A 53 8.92 -17.36 -7.77
CA VAL A 53 8.90 -16.67 -6.48
C VAL A 53 7.89 -17.36 -5.57
N GLY A 54 8.35 -17.82 -4.42
CA GLY A 54 7.50 -18.27 -3.31
C GLY A 54 7.48 -17.23 -2.20
N SER A 55 6.32 -16.95 -1.62
CA SER A 55 6.25 -16.08 -0.44
C SER A 55 5.02 -16.38 0.38
N GLU A 56 5.17 -16.28 1.69
CA GLU A 56 4.09 -16.44 2.67
C GLU A 56 4.04 -15.20 3.58
N LEU A 57 2.83 -14.83 3.97
CA LEU A 57 2.54 -13.74 4.89
C LEU A 57 1.57 -14.22 5.95
N LEU A 58 1.97 -14.16 7.21
CA LEU A 58 1.08 -14.36 8.35
C LEU A 58 0.73 -13.01 8.98
N LEU A 59 -0.53 -12.62 8.91
CA LEU A 59 -1.09 -11.49 9.67
C LEU A 59 -1.71 -12.03 10.96
N GLN A 60 -1.13 -11.70 12.11
CA GLN A 60 -1.62 -12.12 13.43
C GLN A 60 -2.69 -11.13 13.96
N PRO A 61 -3.65 -11.58 14.79
CA PRO A 61 -4.79 -10.78 15.26
C PRO A 61 -4.44 -9.70 16.31
N ASP A 62 -3.16 -9.56 16.64
CA ASP A 62 -2.62 -8.56 17.55
C ASP A 62 -1.85 -7.43 16.84
N GLY A 63 -1.92 -7.39 15.51
CA GLY A 63 -1.18 -6.41 14.70
C GLY A 63 0.27 -6.80 14.46
N LYS A 64 0.68 -8.05 14.70
CA LYS A 64 2.01 -8.58 14.32
C LYS A 64 1.99 -9.36 13.02
N PHE A 65 3.09 -9.33 12.27
CA PHE A 65 3.22 -10.14 11.06
C PHE A 65 4.50 -10.98 11.06
N LYS A 66 4.47 -12.07 10.31
CA LYS A 66 5.65 -12.81 9.85
C LYS A 66 5.58 -12.93 8.33
N TRP A 67 6.71 -12.83 7.67
CA TRP A 67 6.79 -12.84 6.21
C TRP A 67 8.06 -13.54 5.76
N MET A 68 7.96 -14.37 4.73
CA MET A 68 9.12 -14.93 4.03
C MET A 68 8.98 -14.80 2.53
N LEU A 69 10.10 -14.73 1.82
CA LEU A 69 10.19 -14.79 0.38
C LEU A 69 11.40 -15.64 -0.02
N ALA A 70 11.20 -16.48 -1.03
CA ALA A 70 12.22 -17.29 -1.66
C ALA A 70 12.18 -17.04 -3.17
N VAL A 71 13.31 -16.60 -3.74
CA VAL A 71 13.49 -16.39 -5.19
C VAL A 71 14.91 -16.80 -5.60
N GLY A 72 15.02 -17.84 -6.43
CA GLY A 72 16.32 -18.40 -6.79
C GLY A 72 17.12 -18.82 -5.55
N ALA A 73 18.27 -18.18 -5.31
CA ALA A 73 19.13 -18.41 -4.15
C ALA A 73 18.98 -17.36 -3.03
N LEU A 74 17.99 -16.45 -3.15
CA LEU A 74 17.70 -15.42 -2.18
C LEU A 74 16.51 -15.83 -1.30
N ASP A 75 16.77 -15.96 0.00
CA ASP A 75 15.75 -16.11 1.03
C ASP A 75 15.72 -14.87 1.92
N GLN A 76 14.53 -14.33 2.13
CA GLN A 76 14.32 -13.16 2.98
C GLN A 76 13.21 -13.41 4.00
N TYR A 77 13.38 -12.82 5.18
CA TYR A 77 12.45 -12.97 6.28
C TYR A 77 12.30 -11.66 7.04
N ALA A 78 11.06 -11.38 7.46
CA ALA A 78 10.75 -10.22 8.28
C ALA A 78 9.64 -10.53 9.29
N GLU A 79 9.77 -9.95 10.47
CA GLU A 79 8.66 -9.79 11.40
C GLU A 79 8.50 -8.31 11.74
N GLY A 80 7.30 -7.96 12.18
CA GLY A 80 7.03 -6.60 12.60
C GLY A 80 5.58 -6.35 12.91
N SER A 81 5.13 -5.13 12.65
CA SER A 81 3.75 -4.72 12.91
C SER A 81 3.03 -4.43 11.61
N TRP A 82 1.72 -4.68 11.58
CA TRP A 82 0.85 -4.37 10.46
C TRP A 82 -0.38 -3.58 10.92
N TRP A 83 -1.01 -2.90 9.97
CA TRP A 83 -2.23 -2.12 10.18
C TRP A 83 -3.04 -2.09 8.90
N LYS A 84 -4.35 -1.83 9.02
CA LYS A 84 -5.20 -1.47 7.89
C LYS A 84 -5.45 0.05 7.90
N ASN A 85 -5.47 0.66 6.72
CA ASN A 85 -5.86 2.06 6.56
C ASN A 85 -6.63 2.23 5.25
N GLY A 86 -7.96 2.42 5.33
CA GLY A 86 -8.80 2.36 4.13
C GLY A 86 -8.67 0.99 3.45
N ASP A 87 -8.31 0.99 2.16
CA ASP A 87 -8.22 -0.21 1.33
C ASP A 87 -6.78 -0.74 1.21
N CYS A 88 -5.91 -0.40 2.17
CA CYS A 88 -4.54 -0.92 2.21
C CYS A 88 -4.21 -1.59 3.55
N ILE A 89 -3.32 -2.57 3.48
CA ILE A 89 -2.59 -3.12 4.62
C ILE A 89 -1.13 -2.67 4.51
N GLY A 90 -0.62 -2.05 5.58
CA GLY A 90 0.77 -1.65 5.69
C GLY A 90 1.55 -2.62 6.57
N LEU A 91 2.83 -2.85 6.22
CA LEU A 91 3.74 -3.69 6.97
C LEU A 91 4.98 -2.88 7.37
N LYS A 92 5.38 -2.99 8.63
CA LYS A 92 6.60 -2.34 9.15
C LYS A 92 7.50 -3.36 9.84
N PRO A 93 8.58 -3.79 9.16
CA PRO A 93 9.57 -4.68 9.76
C PRO A 93 10.24 -4.05 10.98
N GLU A 94 10.59 -4.88 11.96
CA GLU A 94 11.49 -4.47 13.04
C GLU A 94 12.86 -4.06 12.49
N ALA A 95 13.54 -3.13 13.17
CA ALA A 95 14.81 -2.57 12.72
C ALA A 95 15.90 -3.62 12.43
N LYS A 96 15.87 -4.75 13.14
CA LYS A 96 16.82 -5.86 12.96
C LYS A 96 16.70 -6.55 11.59
N PHE A 97 15.51 -6.56 10.99
CA PHE A 97 15.29 -7.15 9.65
C PHE A 97 15.60 -6.16 8.53
N LYS A 98 15.35 -4.86 8.73
CA LYS A 98 15.42 -3.84 7.67
C LYS A 98 16.72 -3.83 6.87
N LYS A 99 17.86 -4.07 7.50
CA LYS A 99 19.17 -4.03 6.83
C LYS A 99 19.37 -5.17 5.81
N GLY A 100 18.67 -6.29 5.97
CA GLY A 100 18.80 -7.47 5.11
C GLY A 100 17.67 -7.63 4.09
N LEU A 101 16.69 -6.73 4.09
CA LEU A 101 15.56 -6.76 3.16
C LEU A 101 15.91 -5.97 1.90
N SER A 102 15.89 -6.67 0.77
CA SER A 102 16.10 -6.13 -0.58
C SER A 102 14.83 -6.22 -1.42
N ILE A 103 13.98 -7.22 -1.16
CA ILE A 103 12.66 -7.38 -1.73
C ILE A 103 11.68 -7.42 -0.56
N PHE A 104 10.86 -6.39 -0.43
CA PHE A 104 9.82 -6.31 0.60
C PHE A 104 8.67 -5.47 0.03
N PRO A 105 7.40 -5.87 0.24
CA PRO A 105 6.28 -5.09 -0.27
C PRO A 105 6.21 -3.73 0.44
N GLU A 106 6.01 -2.66 -0.34
CA GLU A 106 5.78 -1.31 0.21
C GLU A 106 4.42 -1.24 0.90
N SER A 107 3.43 -1.93 0.35
CA SER A 107 2.08 -2.05 0.88
C SER A 107 1.34 -3.21 0.21
N LEU A 108 0.19 -3.56 0.76
CA LEU A 108 -0.75 -4.48 0.15
C LEU A 108 -2.07 -3.76 -0.09
N THR A 109 -2.62 -3.85 -1.30
CA THR A 109 -3.95 -3.33 -1.63
C THR A 109 -4.98 -4.41 -1.40
N ILE A 110 -6.06 -4.07 -0.71
CA ILE A 110 -7.19 -4.97 -0.49
C ILE A 110 -7.99 -5.08 -1.78
N SER A 111 -8.18 -6.31 -2.25
CA SER A 111 -8.98 -6.63 -3.44
C SER A 111 -9.89 -7.81 -3.11
N ASP A 112 -11.18 -7.54 -2.87
CA ASP A 112 -12.16 -8.52 -2.35
C ASP A 112 -11.69 -9.21 -1.05
N LYS A 113 -11.14 -10.42 -1.13
CA LYS A 113 -10.60 -11.21 0.00
C LYS A 113 -9.10 -11.47 -0.10
N SER A 114 -8.44 -10.87 -1.09
CA SER A 114 -7.01 -11.01 -1.34
C SER A 114 -6.28 -9.69 -1.13
N LEU A 115 -4.95 -9.81 -1.13
CA LEU A 115 -4.01 -8.73 -0.85
C LEU A 115 -3.03 -8.61 -2.01
N ASP A 116 -3.26 -7.63 -2.88
CA ASP A 116 -2.40 -7.37 -4.02
C ASP A 116 -1.09 -6.73 -3.55
N ALA A 117 0.04 -7.34 -3.89
CA ALA A 117 1.34 -6.87 -3.42
C ALA A 117 1.86 -5.71 -4.28
N ILE A 118 2.14 -4.59 -3.63
CA ILE A 118 2.81 -3.43 -4.24
C ILE A 118 4.28 -3.47 -3.84
N TRP A 119 5.15 -3.72 -4.81
CA TRP A 119 6.58 -3.79 -4.61
C TRP A 119 7.26 -2.43 -4.87
N ASP A 120 8.55 -2.36 -4.56
CA ASP A 120 9.39 -1.18 -4.80
C ASP A 120 9.19 -0.61 -6.22
N GLY A 121 8.99 0.70 -6.30
CA GLY A 121 8.67 1.41 -7.54
C GLY A 121 7.21 1.29 -7.98
N GLY A 122 6.30 0.88 -7.09
CA GLY A 122 4.85 0.88 -7.31
C GLY A 122 4.33 -0.21 -8.27
N ARG A 123 5.13 -1.23 -8.58
CA ARG A 123 4.70 -2.33 -9.45
C ARG A 123 3.83 -3.29 -8.66
N GLN A 124 2.57 -3.42 -9.07
CA GLN A 124 1.70 -4.50 -8.59
C GLN A 124 2.11 -5.80 -9.29
N GLN A 125 2.56 -6.80 -8.52
CA GLN A 125 2.84 -8.14 -9.03
C GLN A 125 2.44 -9.19 -8.01
N GLY A 126 1.60 -10.11 -8.44
CA GLY A 126 1.10 -11.17 -7.59
C GLY A 126 0.12 -10.72 -6.51
N THR A 127 -0.54 -11.71 -5.98
CA THR A 127 -1.65 -11.54 -5.05
C THR A 127 -1.49 -12.56 -3.93
N TYR A 128 -1.54 -12.08 -2.69
CA TYR A 128 -1.61 -12.91 -1.51
C TYR A 128 -3.07 -13.31 -1.26
N SER A 129 -3.35 -14.60 -1.21
CA SER A 129 -4.68 -15.12 -0.83
C SER A 129 -4.56 -16.21 0.22
N LYS A 130 -5.63 -16.41 0.99
CA LYS A 130 -5.79 -17.58 1.85
C LYS A 130 -6.20 -18.76 0.95
N ASP A 131 -5.68 -19.94 1.21
CA ASP A 131 -6.18 -21.19 0.61
C ASP A 131 -7.67 -21.43 0.96
#